data_AF-A0A7V6E8P6-F1
#
_entry.id   AF-A0A7V6E8P6-F1
#
_cell.length_a   1.000
_cell.length_b   1.000
_cell.length_c   1.000
_cell.angle_alpha   90.00
_cell.angle_beta   90.00
_cell.angle_gamma   90.00
#
_symmetry.space_group_name_H-M   'P 1'
#
loop_
_entity.id
_entity.type
_entity.pdbx_description
1 polymer ?
#
loop_
_entity_poly.entity_id
_entity_poly.type
_entity_poly.pdbx_seq_one_letter_code
_entity_poly.pdbx_strand_id
1 'polypeptide(L)'
;IYPTSTVYGLGGNALNEETCERVKKLKGKNSQPFIVLVGDMAQAQALARLDGNAYELARRFWPGALTLVVKASDKCPDFLKAPDGTIAIRIDSHPFALKLCKSLGVPIISTSANYHGKPAPSSFRDVEKDLVLAVDLFVEDETPLLSKPSTIVRVEDRKLVVLREGALTKKELSEFLKPTS
;
A
#
# COMPACT_ATOMS: atom_id res chain seq x y z
N ILE A 1 3.89 10.90 8.58
CA ILE A 1 3.51 9.63 9.25
C ILE A 1 2.01 9.66 9.49
N TYR A 2 1.28 8.58 9.20
CA TYR A 2 -0.18 8.57 9.28
C TYR A 2 -0.73 7.17 9.59
N PRO A 3 -1.92 7.06 10.19
CA PRO A 3 -2.55 5.77 10.43
C PRO A 3 -3.08 5.14 9.12
N THR A 4 -2.93 3.82 8.99
CA THR A 4 -3.57 2.98 7.95
C THR A 4 -4.37 1.88 8.61
N SER A 5 -5.17 1.10 7.88
CA SER A 5 -6.01 0.07 8.52
C SER A 5 -5.19 -1.08 9.10
N THR A 6 -3.92 -1.16 8.72
CA THR A 6 -3.00 -2.24 9.07
C THR A 6 -2.01 -1.85 10.17
N VAL A 7 -1.14 -0.87 9.88
CA VAL A 7 -0.09 -0.35 10.76
C VAL A 7 0.13 1.13 10.46
N TYR A 8 0.85 1.86 11.29
CA TYR A 8 1.23 3.24 10.96
C TYR A 8 2.15 3.30 9.73
N GLY A 9 1.85 4.23 8.84
CA GLY A 9 2.51 4.44 7.57
C GLY A 9 3.48 5.62 7.57
N LEU A 10 4.61 5.44 6.89
CA LEU A 10 5.50 6.51 6.44
C LEU A 10 5.30 6.66 4.93
N GLY A 11 5.07 7.89 4.48
CA GLY A 11 4.73 8.14 3.09
C GLY A 11 4.65 9.61 2.72
N GLY A 12 4.41 9.84 1.43
CA GLY A 12 4.24 11.16 0.82
C GLY A 12 3.74 11.02 -0.62
N ASN A 13 3.67 12.13 -1.36
CA ASN A 13 3.18 12.14 -2.75
C ASN A 13 3.97 11.14 -3.62
N ALA A 14 3.30 10.13 -4.15
CA ALA A 14 3.94 9.10 -4.97
C ALA A 14 4.38 9.65 -6.33
N LEU A 15 3.79 10.74 -6.83
CA LEU A 15 4.15 11.33 -8.12
C LEU A 15 5.37 12.26 -8.03
N ASN A 16 5.94 12.44 -6.83
CA ASN A 16 7.15 13.23 -6.62
C ASN A 16 8.34 12.28 -6.35
N GLU A 17 9.29 12.24 -7.29
CA GLU A 17 10.47 11.38 -7.21
C GLU A 17 11.34 11.68 -5.97
N GLU A 18 11.55 12.97 -5.67
CA GLU A 18 12.32 13.39 -4.49
C GLU A 18 11.68 12.90 -3.19
N THR A 19 10.34 12.92 -3.12
CA THR A 19 9.61 12.36 -1.99
C THR A 19 9.85 10.86 -1.86
N CYS A 20 9.77 10.12 -2.96
CA CYS A 20 10.03 8.68 -2.98
C CYS A 20 11.48 8.36 -2.55
N GLU A 21 12.45 9.13 -3.03
CA GLU A 21 13.84 9.02 -2.63
C GLU A 21 14.05 9.32 -1.14
N ARG A 22 13.43 10.38 -0.62
CA ARG A 22 13.55 10.76 0.79
C ARG A 22 13.01 9.65 1.69
N VAL A 23 11.84 9.10 1.37
CA VAL A 23 11.27 7.96 2.12
C VAL A 23 12.19 6.74 2.05
N LYS A 24 12.78 6.44 0.89
CA LYS A 24 13.77 5.36 0.71
C LYS A 24 15.04 5.58 1.52
N LYS A 25 15.56 6.81 1.55
CA LYS A 25 16.74 7.19 2.35
C LYS A 25 16.46 7.00 3.84
N LEU A 26 15.30 7.48 4.33
CA LEU A 26 14.89 7.29 5.73
C LEU A 26 14.73 5.82 6.12
N LYS A 27 14.22 4.99 5.21
CA LYS A 27 14.03 3.56 5.44
C LYS A 27 15.30 2.72 5.33
N GLY A 28 16.32 3.22 4.64
CA GLY A 28 17.57 2.52 4.38
C GLY A 28 17.54 1.59 3.17
N LYS A 29 18.74 1.12 2.78
CA LYS A 29 19.00 0.37 1.53
C LYS A 29 18.30 -0.99 1.42
N ASN A 30 17.98 -1.62 2.55
CA ASN A 30 17.31 -2.94 2.61
C ASN A 30 15.79 -2.84 2.76
N SER A 31 15.20 -1.71 2.38
CA SER A 31 13.77 -1.49 2.53
C SER A 31 12.96 -2.31 1.53
N GLN A 32 11.81 -2.81 2.00
CA GLN A 32 10.85 -3.50 1.14
C GLN A 32 10.30 -2.54 0.08
N PRO A 33 9.92 -3.03 -1.12
CA PRO A 33 9.22 -2.23 -2.11
C PRO A 33 8.03 -1.49 -1.50
N PHE A 34 7.85 -0.24 -1.92
CA PHE A 34 6.75 0.58 -1.45
C PHE A 34 5.41 0.13 -2.01
N ILE A 35 4.35 0.45 -1.28
CA ILE A 35 2.97 0.30 -1.74
C ILE A 35 2.44 1.68 -2.07
N VAL A 36 1.74 1.82 -3.19
CA VAL A 36 1.04 3.06 -3.55
C VAL A 36 -0.39 2.99 -3.02
N LEU A 37 -0.75 3.93 -2.14
CA LEU A 37 -2.12 4.13 -1.69
C LEU A 37 -2.84 5.10 -2.61
N VAL A 38 -4.07 4.75 -2.98
CA VAL A 38 -4.94 5.57 -3.84
C VAL A 38 -6.32 5.75 -3.21
N GLY A 39 -7.00 6.83 -3.55
CA GLY A 39 -8.28 7.22 -2.99
C GLY A 39 -9.48 6.52 -3.64
N ASP A 40 -9.35 6.07 -4.88
CA ASP A 40 -10.42 5.40 -5.62
C ASP A 40 -9.88 4.50 -6.76
N MET A 41 -10.80 3.81 -7.42
CA MET A 41 -10.51 2.93 -8.55
C MET A 41 -9.94 3.67 -9.76
N ALA A 42 -10.34 4.92 -9.99
CA ALA A 42 -9.87 5.70 -11.14
C ALA A 42 -8.39 6.06 -10.99
N GLN A 43 -7.98 6.53 -9.81
CA GLN A 43 -6.56 6.72 -9.47
C GLN A 43 -5.78 5.40 -9.55
N ALA A 44 -6.38 4.28 -9.11
CA ALA A 44 -5.74 2.97 -9.22
C ALA A 44 -5.47 2.58 -10.69
N GLN A 45 -6.49 2.67 -11.54
CA GLN A 45 -6.40 2.35 -12.98
C GLN A 45 -5.50 3.32 -13.75
N ALA A 46 -5.34 4.55 -13.26
CA ALA A 46 -4.40 5.49 -13.85
C ALA A 46 -2.94 5.02 -13.72
N LEU A 47 -2.59 4.27 -12.66
CA LEU A 47 -1.21 3.82 -12.40
C LEU A 47 -0.99 2.33 -12.67
N ALA A 48 -2.06 1.54 -12.68
CA ALA A 48 -2.00 0.09 -12.69
C ALA A 48 -2.98 -0.51 -13.70
N ARG A 49 -2.57 -1.57 -14.40
CA ARG A 49 -3.47 -2.36 -15.24
C ARG A 49 -4.27 -3.30 -14.35
N LEU A 50 -5.53 -2.94 -14.08
CA LEU A 50 -6.47 -3.75 -13.29
C LEU A 50 -7.48 -4.43 -14.23
N ASP A 51 -7.13 -5.62 -14.70
CA ASP A 51 -7.96 -6.47 -15.55
C ASP A 51 -8.24 -7.84 -14.91
N GLY A 52 -9.27 -8.53 -15.42
CA GLY A 52 -9.68 -9.86 -14.97
C GLY A 52 -9.71 -10.01 -13.44
N ASN A 53 -8.94 -10.98 -12.93
CA ASN A 53 -8.90 -11.27 -11.49
C ASN A 53 -8.40 -10.10 -10.64
N ALA A 54 -7.52 -9.23 -11.16
CA ALA A 54 -7.06 -8.06 -10.40
C ALA A 54 -8.20 -7.08 -10.16
N TYR A 55 -9.04 -6.84 -11.17
CA TYR A 55 -10.20 -5.97 -11.05
C TYR A 55 -11.27 -6.54 -10.09
N GLU A 56 -11.57 -7.84 -10.19
CA GLU A 56 -12.53 -8.49 -9.30
C GLU A 56 -12.08 -8.49 -7.84
N LEU A 57 -10.80 -8.77 -7.59
CA LEU A 57 -10.21 -8.68 -6.25
C LEU A 57 -10.26 -7.25 -5.71
N ALA A 58 -9.91 -6.26 -6.53
CA ALA A 58 -9.99 -4.85 -6.16
C ALA A 58 -11.43 -4.49 -5.77
N ARG A 59 -12.43 -4.78 -6.61
CA ARG A 59 -13.84 -4.49 -6.32
C ARG A 59 -14.34 -5.14 -5.03
N ARG A 60 -13.85 -6.32 -4.70
CA ARG A 60 -14.34 -7.08 -3.53
C ARG A 60 -13.67 -6.67 -2.23
N PHE A 61 -12.36 -6.43 -2.26
CA PHE A 61 -11.52 -6.28 -1.06
C PHE A 61 -11.02 -4.85 -0.86
N TRP A 62 -11.31 -3.92 -1.77
CA TRP A 62 -11.05 -2.49 -1.58
C TRP A 62 -12.34 -1.69 -1.30
N PRO A 63 -12.29 -0.68 -0.41
CA PRO A 63 -11.18 -0.34 0.49
C PRO A 63 -10.90 -1.45 1.51
N GLY A 64 -9.63 -1.76 1.77
CA GLY A 64 -9.30 -2.85 2.69
C GLY A 64 -7.82 -3.23 2.74
N ALA A 65 -7.52 -4.37 3.34
CA ALA A 65 -6.16 -4.82 3.62
C ALA A 65 -5.55 -5.73 2.53
N LEU A 66 -5.99 -5.57 1.28
CA LEU A 66 -5.41 -6.25 0.12
C LEU A 66 -4.49 -5.32 -0.66
N THR A 67 -3.26 -5.74 -0.96
CA THR A 67 -2.36 -5.05 -1.88
C THR A 67 -2.22 -5.90 -3.15
N LEU A 68 -2.45 -5.28 -4.31
CA LEU A 68 -2.28 -5.93 -5.61
C LEU A 68 -0.96 -5.53 -6.24
N VAL A 69 -0.17 -6.51 -6.67
CA VAL A 69 1.02 -6.35 -7.52
C VAL A 69 0.62 -6.74 -8.94
N VAL A 70 0.56 -5.75 -9.82
CA VAL A 70 0.10 -5.89 -11.20
C VAL A 70 1.01 -5.12 -12.14
N LYS A 71 0.87 -5.30 -13.46
CA LYS A 71 1.61 -4.47 -14.43
C LYS A 71 1.25 -3.00 -14.24
N ALA A 72 2.27 -2.15 -14.24
CA ALA A 72 2.05 -0.71 -14.25
C ALA A 72 1.37 -0.28 -15.56
N SER A 73 0.57 0.78 -15.49
CA SER A 73 0.06 1.44 -16.69
C SER A 73 1.17 2.25 -17.37
N ASP A 74 0.92 2.70 -18.59
CA ASP A 74 1.86 3.55 -19.33
C ASP A 74 1.96 4.97 -18.74
N LYS A 75 0.96 5.38 -17.92
CA LYS A 75 0.95 6.66 -17.21
C LYS A 75 1.67 6.59 -15.86
N CYS A 76 2.03 5.40 -15.39
CA CYS A 76 2.79 5.25 -14.16
C CYS A 76 4.22 5.77 -14.38
N PRO A 77 4.73 6.68 -13.53
CA PRO A 77 6.13 7.12 -13.57
C PRO A 77 7.10 5.94 -13.42
N ASP A 78 8.20 5.95 -14.17
CA ASP A 78 9.17 4.85 -14.16
C ASP A 78 9.80 4.61 -12.79
N PHE A 79 10.06 5.67 -12.02
CA PHE A 79 10.62 5.57 -10.67
C PHE A 79 9.67 4.90 -9.65
N LEU A 80 8.37 4.77 -9.97
CA LEU A 80 7.41 4.01 -9.16
C LEU A 80 7.31 2.54 -9.56
N LYS A 81 7.82 2.17 -10.75
CA LYS A 81 7.77 0.80 -11.26
C LYS A 81 8.84 -0.05 -10.57
N ALA A 82 8.48 -1.28 -10.27
CA ALA A 82 9.45 -2.32 -9.95
C ALA A 82 10.28 -2.69 -11.20
N PRO A 83 11.46 -3.31 -11.04
CA PRO A 83 12.30 -3.70 -12.18
C PRO A 83 11.61 -4.62 -13.19
N ASP A 84 10.59 -5.38 -12.78
CA ASP A 84 9.78 -6.26 -13.63
C ASP A 84 8.57 -5.54 -14.28
N GLY A 85 8.52 -4.21 -14.20
CA GLY A 85 7.47 -3.36 -14.75
C GLY A 85 6.16 -3.39 -13.95
N THR A 86 6.16 -3.96 -12.74
CA THR A 86 4.96 -4.02 -11.89
C THR A 86 4.86 -2.85 -10.91
N ILE A 87 3.69 -2.68 -10.31
CA ILE A 87 3.42 -1.73 -9.23
C ILE A 87 2.59 -2.42 -8.13
N ALA A 88 2.89 -2.12 -6.87
CA ALA A 88 2.09 -2.56 -5.72
C ALA A 88 1.12 -1.43 -5.33
N ILE A 89 -0.19 -1.69 -5.35
CA ILE A 89 -1.22 -0.66 -5.14
C ILE A 89 -2.36 -1.15 -4.25
N ARG A 90 -3.00 -0.23 -3.51
CA ARG A 90 -4.12 -0.51 -2.59
C ARG A 90 -4.99 0.73 -2.36
N ILE A 91 -6.30 0.55 -2.20
CA ILE A 91 -7.17 1.52 -1.53
C ILE A 91 -7.31 1.10 -0.06
N ASP A 92 -6.80 1.92 0.85
CA ASP A 92 -6.82 1.63 2.29
C ASP A 92 -8.21 1.90 2.90
N SER A 93 -8.63 1.07 3.86
CA SER A 93 -9.92 1.23 4.55
C SER A 93 -9.87 2.19 5.74
N HIS A 94 -8.71 2.68 6.17
CA HIS A 94 -8.64 3.64 7.26
C HIS A 94 -9.22 4.98 6.83
N PRO A 95 -10.19 5.56 7.58
CA PRO A 95 -10.85 6.80 7.19
C PRO A 95 -9.86 7.93 6.89
N PHE A 96 -8.83 8.07 7.73
CA PHE A 96 -7.77 9.07 7.51
C PHE A 96 -7.00 8.84 6.21
N ALA A 97 -6.42 7.64 5.99
CA ALA A 97 -5.61 7.37 4.80
C ALA A 97 -6.43 7.49 3.50
N LEU A 98 -7.67 6.99 3.51
CA LEU A 98 -8.58 7.12 2.37
C LEU A 98 -8.92 8.58 2.07
N LYS A 99 -9.26 9.36 3.10
CA LYS A 99 -9.56 10.78 2.97
C LYS A 99 -8.33 11.56 2.52
N LEU A 100 -7.14 11.23 3.02
CA LEU A 100 -5.89 11.88 2.63
C LEU A 100 -5.64 11.73 1.12
N CYS A 101 -5.74 10.52 0.58
CA CYS A 101 -5.57 10.28 -0.87
C CYS A 101 -6.63 11.02 -1.71
N LYS A 102 -7.90 11.00 -1.26
CA LYS A 102 -9.00 11.69 -1.96
C LYS A 102 -8.86 13.22 -1.92
N SER A 103 -8.57 13.79 -0.75
CA SER A 103 -8.47 15.23 -0.54
C SER A 103 -7.25 15.84 -1.22
N LEU A 104 -6.11 15.14 -1.24
CA LEU A 104 -4.91 15.62 -1.94
C LEU A 104 -4.99 15.42 -3.45
N GLY A 105 -5.87 14.55 -3.94
CA GLY A 105 -5.99 14.22 -5.36
C GLY A 105 -4.78 13.49 -5.94
N VAL A 106 -3.82 13.08 -5.10
CA VAL A 106 -2.59 12.37 -5.50
C VAL A 106 -2.44 11.04 -4.77
N PRO A 107 -1.85 10.03 -5.43
CA PRO A 107 -1.44 8.78 -4.79
C PRO A 107 -0.35 9.03 -3.73
N ILE A 108 -0.28 8.14 -2.73
CA ILE A 108 0.69 8.23 -1.64
C ILE A 108 1.58 7.00 -1.62
N ILE A 109 2.89 7.18 -1.71
CA ILE A 109 3.82 6.08 -1.49
C ILE A 109 3.84 5.75 0.00
N SER A 110 3.76 4.47 0.36
CA SER A 110 3.53 4.02 1.73
C SER A 110 4.39 2.81 2.08
N THR A 111 4.94 2.86 3.29
CA THR A 111 5.63 1.76 3.97
C THR A 111 5.33 1.85 5.46
N SER A 112 5.67 0.84 6.25
CA SER A 112 5.47 0.90 7.71
C SER A 112 6.34 1.99 8.36
N ALA A 113 5.88 2.67 9.40
CA ALA A 113 6.60 3.78 10.04
C ALA A 113 7.67 3.33 11.06
N ASN A 114 8.66 2.56 10.62
CA ASN A 114 9.74 2.04 11.46
C ASN A 114 11.06 1.92 10.69
N TYR A 115 12.20 1.86 11.37
CA TYR A 115 13.46 1.52 10.72
C TYR A 115 13.53 0.04 10.34
N HIS A 116 14.41 -0.30 9.38
CA HIS A 116 14.61 -1.67 8.93
C HIS A 116 14.95 -2.61 10.11
N GLY A 117 14.32 -3.78 10.17
CA GLY A 117 14.50 -4.76 11.24
C GLY A 117 13.69 -4.50 12.52
N LYS A 118 13.06 -3.33 12.66
CA LYS A 118 12.16 -3.01 13.78
C LYS A 118 10.73 -3.50 13.51
N PRO A 119 9.92 -3.76 14.55
CA PRO A 119 8.49 -4.03 14.39
C PRO A 119 7.75 -2.87 13.73
N ALA A 120 6.69 -3.16 12.99
CA ALA A 120 5.82 -2.12 12.45
C ALA A 120 4.90 -1.57 13.57
N PRO A 121 4.78 -0.24 13.73
CA PRO A 121 4.00 0.36 14.80
C PRO A 121 2.49 0.17 14.57
N SER A 122 1.79 -0.33 15.60
CA SER A 122 0.32 -0.43 15.61
C SER A 122 -0.35 0.81 16.22
N SER A 123 0.40 1.67 16.90
CA SER A 123 -0.06 2.97 17.39
C SER A 123 0.99 4.06 17.11
N PHE A 124 0.60 5.34 17.18
CA PHE A 124 1.55 6.44 17.04
C PHE A 124 2.64 6.40 18.12
N ARG A 125 2.30 5.95 19.34
CA ARG A 125 3.24 5.85 20.47
C ARG A 125 4.37 4.85 20.22
N ASP A 126 4.14 3.88 19.32
CA ASP A 126 5.14 2.87 18.95
C ASP A 126 6.10 3.36 17.85
N VAL A 127 5.87 4.55 17.29
CA VAL A 127 6.73 5.15 16.26
C VAL A 127 8.00 5.69 16.92
N GLU A 128 9.16 5.36 16.34
CA GLU A 128 10.46 5.79 16.86
C GLU A 128 10.59 7.31 16.82
N LYS A 129 11.00 7.93 17.94
CA LYS A 129 11.09 9.40 18.08
C LYS A 129 11.95 10.05 16.99
N ASP A 130 13.08 9.43 16.65
CA ASP A 130 13.99 9.95 15.63
C ASP A 130 13.31 9.96 14.25
N LEU A 131 12.41 9.01 13.98
CA LEU A 131 11.64 8.99 12.73
C LEU A 131 10.59 10.11 12.73
N VAL A 132 9.96 10.40 13.88
CA VAL A 132 9.02 11.52 14.03
C VAL A 132 9.74 12.85 13.78
N LEU A 133 10.96 13.02 14.28
CA LEU A 133 11.77 14.23 14.05
C LEU A 133 12.26 14.39 12.61
N ALA A 134 12.29 13.31 11.82
CA ALA A 134 12.78 13.32 10.45
C ALA A 134 11.71 13.59 9.37
N VAL A 135 10.44 13.67 9.76
CA VAL A 135 9.29 13.90 8.85
C VAL A 135 8.68 15.27 9.04
N ASP A 136 8.03 15.79 8.00
CA ASP A 136 7.45 17.13 8.04
C ASP A 136 6.14 17.17 8.85
N LEU A 137 5.39 16.06 8.82
CA LEU A 137 4.07 15.94 9.44
C LEU A 137 3.85 14.53 10.00
N PHE A 138 3.14 14.47 11.12
CA PHE A 138 2.59 13.24 11.68
C PHE A 138 1.17 13.47 12.16
N VAL A 139 0.45 12.35 12.34
CA VAL A 139 -0.95 12.34 12.77
C VAL A 139 -1.04 11.37 13.93
N GLU A 140 -1.60 11.83 15.04
CA GLU A 140 -1.91 10.99 16.19
C GLU A 140 -3.36 10.52 16.07
N ASP A 141 -3.55 9.21 16.06
CA ASP A 141 -4.85 8.56 15.96
C ASP A 141 -4.85 7.29 16.83
N GLU A 142 -5.84 7.19 17.71
CA GLU A 142 -6.01 6.05 18.63
C GLU A 142 -6.98 4.98 18.08
N THR A 143 -7.47 5.14 16.84
CA THR A 143 -8.30 4.13 16.18
C THR A 143 -7.57 2.79 16.16
N PRO A 144 -8.18 1.69 16.63
CA PRO A 144 -7.56 0.38 16.61
C PRO A 144 -7.22 -0.06 15.18
N LEU A 145 -5.98 -0.50 14.99
CA LEU A 145 -5.50 -1.02 13.72
C LEU A 145 -5.53 -2.56 13.73
N LEU A 146 -5.62 -3.18 12.55
CA LEU A 146 -5.55 -4.64 12.43
C LEU A 146 -4.27 -5.24 13.01
N SER A 147 -3.21 -4.42 13.15
CA SER A 147 -1.91 -4.80 13.68
C SER A 147 -1.26 -5.97 12.93
N LYS A 148 -1.75 -6.20 11.70
CA LYS A 148 -1.25 -7.16 10.72
C LYS A 148 -1.07 -6.41 9.41
N PRO A 149 0.01 -6.66 8.67
CA PRO A 149 0.23 -6.00 7.38
C PRO A 149 -0.82 -6.46 6.35
N SER A 150 -0.94 -5.73 5.24
CA SER A 150 -1.77 -6.20 4.12
C SER A 150 -1.29 -7.54 3.59
N THR A 151 -2.25 -8.31 3.09
CA THR A 151 -1.97 -9.43 2.20
C THR A 151 -1.53 -8.88 0.85
N ILE A 152 -0.40 -9.38 0.34
CA ILE A 152 0.14 -8.96 -0.96
C ILE A 152 -0.07 -10.08 -1.95
N VAL A 153 -0.73 -9.75 -3.04
CA VAL A 153 -1.06 -10.68 -4.11
C VAL A 153 -0.52 -10.16 -5.42
N ARG A 154 0.24 -10.98 -6.13
CA ARG A 154 0.57 -10.75 -7.53
C ARG A 154 -0.49 -11.37 -8.43
N VAL A 155 -0.95 -10.61 -9.41
CA VAL A 155 -1.86 -11.08 -10.45
C VAL A 155 -1.20 -10.88 -11.81
N GLU A 156 -0.97 -11.98 -12.52
CA GLU A 156 -0.40 -12.01 -13.87
C GLU A 156 -1.06 -13.14 -14.66
N ASP A 157 -1.50 -12.88 -15.89
CA ASP A 157 -2.15 -13.87 -16.78
C ASP A 157 -3.28 -14.67 -16.10
N ARG A 158 -4.15 -13.99 -15.34
CA ARG A 158 -5.23 -14.59 -14.52
C ARG A 158 -4.74 -15.52 -13.39
N LYS A 159 -3.44 -15.69 -13.20
CA LYS A 159 -2.87 -16.44 -12.09
C LYS A 159 -2.70 -15.54 -10.88
N LEU A 160 -3.16 -16.04 -9.74
CA LEU A 160 -2.99 -15.40 -8.44
C LEU A 160 -1.81 -16.05 -7.71
N VAL A 161 -0.84 -15.24 -7.27
CA VAL A 161 0.27 -15.66 -6.42
C VAL A 161 0.27 -14.82 -5.15
N VAL A 162 0.02 -15.46 -4.00
CA VAL A 162 0.14 -14.79 -2.70
C VAL A 162 1.63 -14.62 -2.38
N LEU A 163 2.13 -13.39 -2.41
CA LEU A 163 3.51 -13.05 -2.09
C LEU A 163 3.73 -12.93 -0.58
N ARG A 164 2.70 -12.47 0.14
CA ARG A 164 2.71 -12.37 1.60
C ARG A 164 1.30 -12.51 2.13
N GLU A 165 1.08 -13.46 3.04
CA GLU A 165 -0.16 -13.54 3.80
C GLU A 165 -0.16 -12.49 4.93
N GLY A 166 -1.30 -11.82 5.11
CA GLY A 166 -1.47 -10.72 6.07
C GLY A 166 -2.84 -10.77 6.72
N ALA A 167 -3.58 -9.66 6.71
CA ALA A 167 -4.93 -9.60 7.24
C ALA A 167 -5.97 -10.48 6.51
N LEU A 168 -5.71 -10.82 5.24
CA LEU A 168 -6.51 -11.77 4.45
C LEU A 168 -5.71 -13.06 4.23
N THR A 169 -6.35 -14.20 4.42
CA THR A 169 -5.73 -15.51 4.21
C THR A 169 -5.74 -15.92 2.74
N LYS A 170 -4.81 -16.80 2.34
CA LYS A 170 -4.84 -17.43 1.01
C LYS A 170 -6.18 -18.14 0.74
N LYS A 171 -6.79 -18.73 1.76
CA LYS A 171 -8.08 -19.42 1.66
C LYS A 171 -9.19 -18.46 1.22
N GLU A 172 -9.36 -17.36 1.94
CA GLU A 172 -10.36 -16.31 1.62
C GLU A 172 -10.21 -15.78 0.19
N LEU A 173 -8.96 -15.56 -0.26
CA LEU A 173 -8.68 -15.10 -1.63
C LEU A 173 -9.00 -16.17 -2.67
N SER A 174 -8.67 -17.43 -2.39
CA SER A 174 -8.86 -18.54 -3.33
C SER A 174 -10.33 -18.92 -3.52
N GLU A 175 -11.15 -18.81 -2.46
CA GLU A 175 -12.58 -19.11 -2.51
C GLU A 175 -13.33 -18.12 -3.41
N PHE A 176 -12.90 -16.86 -3.43
CA PHE A 176 -13.50 -15.83 -4.28
C PHE A 176 -13.26 -16.03 -5.78
N LEU A 177 -12.10 -16.58 -6.16
CA LEU A 177 -11.75 -16.78 -7.58
C LEU A 177 -12.25 -18.09 -8.17
N LYS A 178 -12.92 -18.94 -7.39
CA LYS A 178 -13.56 -20.14 -7.94
C LYS A 178 -14.72 -19.69 -8.85
N PRO A 179 -14.85 -20.23 -10.07
CA PRO A 179 -16.06 -20.02 -10.87
C PRO A 179 -17.26 -20.42 -10.01
N THR A 180 -18.26 -19.54 -9.89
CA THR A 180 -19.58 -19.94 -9.43
C THR A 180 -20.07 -21.03 -10.36
N SER A 181 -20.10 -22.26 -9.85
CA SER A 181 -20.67 -23.44 -10.48
C SER A 181 -22.16 -23.28 -10.72
#